data_AF-A0A2D6MI90-F1
#
_entry.id   AF-A0A2D6MI90-F1
#
_cell.length_a   1.000
_cell.length_b   1.000
_cell.length_c   1.000
_cell.angle_alpha   90.00
_cell.angle_beta   90.00
_cell.angle_gamma   90.00
#
_symmetry.space_group_name_H-M   'P 1'
#
loop_
_entity.id
_entity.type
_entity.pdbx_description
1 polymer ?
#
loop_
_entity_poly.entity_id
_entity_poly.type
_entity_poly.pdbx_seq_one_letter_code
_entity_poly.pdbx_strand_id
1 'polypeptide(L)'
;MKKADFKQLIKPLVKECMQEVLLEEGLLANVVSEVARGLQGNLVVESAAPVPEEAQIKRQTQQTRKDLQQHRKKLMEAVGQEAYGGVNLFEGTEPMHQSEPKQGHADLGSPNDAGVDISSLVGNASNIWQAMK
;
A
#
# COMPACT_ATOMS: atom_id res chain seq x y z
N MET A 1 -23.68 -45.78 28.96
CA MET A 1 -24.60 -44.92 28.19
C MET A 1 -24.44 -45.18 26.72
N LYS A 2 -25.53 -45.26 25.95
CA LYS A 2 -25.45 -45.48 24.50
C LYS A 2 -24.97 -44.19 23.83
N LYS A 3 -24.16 -44.29 22.77
CA LYS A 3 -23.62 -43.13 22.03
C LYS A 3 -24.72 -42.20 21.49
N ALA A 4 -25.93 -42.71 21.30
CA ALA A 4 -27.10 -41.94 20.89
C ALA A 4 -27.55 -40.95 21.97
N ASP A 5 -27.66 -41.41 23.22
CA ASP A 5 -28.12 -40.59 24.34
C ASP A 5 -27.11 -39.47 24.66
N PHE A 6 -25.81 -39.79 24.60
CA PHE A 6 -24.75 -38.80 24.79
C PHE A 6 -24.78 -37.69 23.72
N LYS A 7 -25.04 -38.05 22.46
CA LYS A 7 -25.19 -37.06 21.38
C LYS A 7 -26.44 -36.20 21.55
N GLN A 8 -27.52 -36.72 22.14
CA GLN A 8 -28.73 -35.93 22.40
C GLN A 8 -28.51 -34.86 23.46
N LEU A 9 -27.67 -35.13 24.46
CA LEU A 9 -27.32 -34.15 25.50
C LEU A 9 -26.30 -33.10 25.04
N ILE A 10 -25.29 -33.49 24.25
CA ILE A 10 -24.20 -32.56 23.86
C ILE A 10 -24.59 -31.64 22.70
N LYS A 11 -25.43 -32.11 21.76
CA LYS A 11 -25.85 -31.31 20.60
C LYS A 11 -26.47 -29.94 20.94
N PRO A 12 -27.38 -29.80 21.91
CA PRO A 12 -27.94 -28.49 22.25
C PRO A 12 -26.88 -27.55 22.84
N LEU A 13 -26.00 -28.05 23.71
CA LEU A 13 -24.90 -27.26 24.28
C LEU A 13 -23.94 -26.75 23.21
N VAL A 14 -23.52 -27.62 22.28
CA VAL A 14 -22.66 -27.21 21.17
C VAL A 14 -23.36 -26.19 20.25
N LYS A 15 -24.67 -26.33 20.06
CA LYS A 15 -25.46 -25.40 19.24
C LYS A 15 -25.55 -24.01 19.89
N GLU A 16 -25.75 -23.94 21.20
CA GLU A 16 -25.77 -22.68 21.94
C GLU A 16 -24.40 -22.02 21.97
N CYS A 17 -23.33 -22.77 22.30
CA CYS A 17 -21.97 -22.23 22.29
C CYS A 17 -21.56 -21.72 20.90
N MET A 18 -21.94 -22.43 19.83
CA MET A 18 -21.68 -21.93 18.47
C MET A 18 -22.48 -20.67 18.16
N GLN A 19 -23.74 -20.57 18.59
CA GLN A 19 -24.54 -19.37 18.35
C GLN A 19 -24.00 -18.15 19.10
N GLU A 20 -23.54 -18.34 20.34
CA GLU A 20 -22.91 -17.31 21.16
C GLU A 20 -21.60 -16.82 20.53
N VAL A 21 -20.69 -17.74 20.19
CA VAL A 21 -19.42 -17.41 19.53
C VAL A 21 -19.63 -16.71 18.18
N LEU A 22 -20.63 -17.13 17.39
CA LEU A 22 -20.87 -16.54 16.08
C LEU A 22 -21.54 -15.15 16.13
N LEU A 23 -22.38 -14.89 17.15
CA LEU A 23 -23.14 -13.65 17.28
C LEU A 23 -22.50 -12.63 18.22
N GLU A 24 -21.94 -13.05 19.36
CA GLU A 24 -21.35 -12.16 20.36
C GLU A 24 -19.90 -11.82 20.05
N GLU A 25 -19.07 -12.80 19.64
CA GLU A 25 -17.68 -12.53 19.25
C GLU A 25 -17.59 -11.92 17.84
N GLY A 26 -18.71 -11.80 17.12
CA GLY A 26 -18.80 -11.10 15.85
C GLY A 26 -17.96 -11.72 14.73
N LEU A 27 -17.52 -12.97 14.88
CA LEU A 27 -16.70 -13.68 13.88
C LEU A 27 -17.38 -13.72 12.51
N LEU A 28 -18.70 -13.95 12.46
CA LEU A 28 -19.45 -13.89 11.21
C LEU A 28 -19.50 -12.49 10.61
N ALA A 29 -19.66 -11.45 11.45
CA ALA A 29 -19.69 -10.07 10.99
C ALA A 29 -18.32 -9.65 10.41
N ASN A 30 -17.22 -10.06 11.05
CA ASN A 30 -15.87 -9.82 10.56
C ASN A 30 -15.62 -10.53 9.22
N VAL A 31 -15.95 -11.82 9.10
CA VAL A 31 -15.80 -12.54 7.84
C VAL A 31 -16.68 -11.97 6.74
N VAL A 32 -17.94 -11.63 7.02
CA VAL A 32 -18.85 -11.03 6.03
C VAL A 32 -18.38 -9.64 5.63
N SER A 33 -17.85 -8.82 6.55
CA SER A 33 -17.30 -7.50 6.23
C SER A 33 -16.01 -7.59 5.40
N GLU A 34 -15.14 -8.55 5.68
CA GLU A 34 -13.95 -8.81 4.86
C GLU A 34 -14.32 -9.32 3.48
N VAL A 35 -15.28 -10.25 3.38
CA VAL A 35 -15.78 -10.76 2.10
C VAL A 35 -16.54 -9.67 1.33
N ALA A 36 -17.34 -8.84 1.99
CA ALA A 36 -18.00 -7.69 1.36
C ALA A 36 -16.98 -6.67 0.85
N ARG A 37 -15.95 -6.36 1.63
CA ARG A 37 -14.84 -5.48 1.24
C ARG A 37 -14.00 -6.08 0.10
N GLY A 38 -13.85 -7.40 0.07
CA GLY A 38 -13.17 -8.13 -1.01
C GLY A 38 -14.00 -8.27 -2.29
N LEU A 39 -15.33 -8.39 -2.18
CA LEU A 39 -16.29 -8.42 -3.30
C LEU A 39 -16.58 -7.01 -3.84
N GLN A 40 -16.46 -5.97 -3.01
CA GLN A 40 -16.41 -4.56 -3.40
C GLN A 40 -15.07 -4.24 -4.07
N GLY A 41 -14.68 -5.04 -5.06
CA GLY A 41 -13.50 -4.83 -5.86
C GLY A 41 -13.49 -3.42 -6.43
N ASN A 42 -12.41 -2.69 -6.15
CA ASN A 42 -11.90 -1.52 -6.88
C ASN A 42 -12.88 -0.46 -7.40
N LEU A 43 -14.10 -0.33 -6.85
CA LEU A 43 -14.95 0.79 -7.21
C LEU A 43 -14.48 2.03 -6.45
N VAL A 44 -13.48 2.69 -7.03
CA VAL A 44 -13.16 4.08 -6.74
C VAL A 44 -14.37 4.89 -7.18
N VAL A 45 -15.33 5.07 -6.28
CA VAL A 45 -16.35 6.10 -6.43
C VAL A 45 -15.71 7.41 -6.03
N GLU A 46 -15.72 8.39 -6.92
CA GLU A 46 -15.47 9.78 -6.57
C GLU A 46 -16.54 10.23 -5.57
N SER A 47 -16.27 10.08 -4.27
CA SER A 47 -16.98 10.83 -3.27
C SER A 47 -16.56 12.28 -3.46
N ALA A 48 -17.42 13.09 -4.08
CA ALA A 48 -17.27 14.54 -4.11
C ALA A 48 -17.02 15.00 -2.67
N ALA A 49 -15.82 15.49 -2.40
CA ALA A 49 -15.46 15.97 -1.08
C ALA A 49 -16.47 17.05 -0.69
N PRO A 50 -17.09 16.98 0.52
CA PRO A 50 -17.93 18.07 0.99
C PRO A 50 -17.05 19.31 1.02
N VAL A 51 -17.39 20.36 0.26
CA VAL A 51 -16.60 21.60 0.16
C VAL A 51 -16.47 22.19 1.56
N PRO A 52 -15.32 22.04 2.23
CA PRO A 52 -15.17 22.60 3.55
C PRO A 52 -14.71 24.05 3.42
N GLU A 53 -15.07 24.86 4.40
CA GLU A 53 -14.72 26.28 4.47
C GLU A 53 -13.18 26.44 4.37
N GLU A 54 -12.69 27.05 3.28
CA GLU A 54 -11.28 27.01 2.88
C GLU A 54 -10.30 27.45 3.99
N ALA A 55 -10.74 28.30 4.90
CA ALA A 55 -9.92 28.83 5.99
C ALA A 55 -9.60 27.78 7.08
N GLN A 56 -10.53 26.87 7.38
CA GLN A 56 -10.31 25.82 8.38
C GLN A 56 -9.45 24.67 7.82
N ILE A 57 -9.65 24.28 6.56
CA ILE A 57 -8.84 23.25 5.89
C ILE A 57 -7.39 23.69 5.79
N LYS A 58 -7.12 24.95 5.41
CA LYS A 58 -5.75 25.45 5.26
C LYS A 58 -4.98 25.38 6.57
N ARG A 59 -5.61 25.69 7.71
CA ARG A 59 -4.99 25.60 9.05
C ARG A 59 -4.74 24.15 9.48
N GLN A 60 -5.73 23.27 9.33
CA GLN A 60 -5.56 21.84 9.66
C GLN A 60 -4.51 21.19 8.76
N THR A 61 -4.55 21.46 7.46
CA THR A 61 -3.58 20.95 6.49
C THR A 61 -2.15 21.40 6.81
N GLN A 62 -1.96 22.64 7.26
CA GLN A 62 -0.64 23.13 7.67
C GLN A 62 -0.12 22.44 8.94
N GLN A 63 -1.00 22.17 9.92
CA GLN A 63 -0.63 21.44 11.13
C GLN A 63 -0.28 19.98 10.79
N THR A 64 -1.14 19.27 10.06
CA THR A 64 -0.88 17.89 9.62
C THR A 64 0.41 17.79 8.80
N ARG A 65 0.69 18.76 7.93
CA ARG A 65 1.97 18.81 7.19
C ARG A 65 3.17 18.97 8.10
N LYS A 66 3.09 19.83 9.12
CA LYS A 66 4.16 20.00 10.11
C LYS A 66 4.38 18.71 10.92
N ASP A 67 3.31 18.06 11.35
CA ASP A 67 3.38 16.83 12.12
C ASP A 67 3.98 15.68 11.29
N LEU A 68 3.58 15.56 10.02
CA LEU A 68 4.17 14.60 9.08
C LEU A 68 5.64 14.88 8.81
N GLN A 69 6.04 16.15 8.66
CA GLN A 69 7.44 16.53 8.49
C GLN A 69 8.27 16.18 9.74
N GLN A 70 7.75 16.43 10.93
CA GLN A 70 8.39 16.06 12.18
C GLN A 70 8.51 14.54 12.32
N HIS A 71 7.46 13.80 11.96
CA HIS A 71 7.49 12.33 11.98
C HIS A 71 8.51 11.77 10.99
N ARG A 72 8.53 12.28 9.74
CA ARG A 72 9.53 11.91 8.73
C ARG A 72 10.95 12.19 9.22
N LYS A 73 11.18 13.34 9.86
CA LYS A 73 12.49 13.68 10.43
C LYS A 73 12.89 12.71 11.54
N LYS A 74 11.99 12.38 12.47
CA LYS A 74 12.26 11.42 13.56
C LYS A 74 12.59 10.03 13.03
N LEU A 75 11.85 9.55 12.02
CA LEU A 75 12.16 8.26 11.38
C LEU A 75 13.52 8.28 10.70
N MET A 76 13.83 9.35 9.96
CA MET A 76 15.12 9.50 9.29
C MET A 76 16.28 9.58 10.28
N GLU A 77 16.08 10.25 11.42
CA GLU A 77 17.06 10.33 12.51
C GLU A 77 17.26 8.98 13.21
N ALA A 78 16.18 8.26 13.52
CA ALA A 78 16.26 6.93 14.12
C ALA A 78 16.95 5.90 13.20
N VAL A 79 16.65 5.93 11.90
CA VAL A 79 17.32 5.10 10.90
C VAL A 79 18.79 5.50 10.75
N GLY A 80 19.13 6.78 10.84
CA GLY A 80 20.51 7.25 10.67
C GLY A 80 21.42 7.03 11.90
N GLN A 81 20.88 7.09 13.12
CA GLN A 81 21.67 6.99 14.35
C GLN A 81 21.84 5.56 14.87
N GLU A 82 20.82 4.71 14.79
CA GLU A 82 20.88 3.34 15.34
C GLU A 82 21.12 2.25 14.30
N ALA A 83 20.90 2.51 13.01
CA ALA A 83 21.12 1.49 12.01
C ALA A 83 22.62 1.24 11.81
N TYR A 84 23.03 -0.02 11.90
CA TYR A 84 24.38 -0.52 11.56
C TYR A 84 25.54 0.07 12.39
N GLY A 85 25.30 0.40 13.66
CA GLY A 85 26.39 0.75 14.59
C GLY A 85 27.03 2.10 14.33
N GLY A 86 26.25 3.08 13.86
CA GLY A 86 26.71 4.45 13.58
C GLY A 86 27.26 4.65 12.17
N VAL A 87 27.04 3.70 11.26
CA VAL A 87 27.40 3.82 9.84
C VAL A 87 26.21 4.36 9.05
N ASN A 88 26.39 5.51 8.40
CA ASN A 88 25.37 6.09 7.54
C ASN A 88 25.27 5.33 6.21
N LEU A 89 24.36 4.37 6.11
CA LEU A 89 24.09 3.61 4.87
C LEU A 89 23.69 4.46 3.66
N PHE A 90 23.22 5.69 3.89
CA PHE A 90 22.74 6.59 2.85
C PHE A 90 23.76 7.67 2.49
N GLU A 91 24.99 7.55 2.99
CA GLU A 91 26.09 8.42 2.56
C GLU A 91 26.32 8.29 1.04
N GLY A 92 26.42 9.42 0.35
CA GLY A 92 26.55 9.45 -1.11
C GLY A 92 25.25 9.18 -1.87
N THR A 93 24.10 9.07 -1.19
CA THR A 93 22.80 9.03 -1.87
C THR A 93 22.25 10.43 -2.06
N GLU A 94 21.78 10.72 -3.28
CA GLU A 94 21.05 11.95 -3.57
C GLU A 94 19.54 11.68 -3.48
N PRO A 95 18.73 12.62 -2.94
CA PRO A 95 17.29 12.49 -2.98
C PRO A 95 16.82 12.28 -4.41
N MET A 96 16.01 11.24 -4.63
CA MET A 96 15.43 10.99 -5.95
C MET A 96 14.68 12.25 -6.42
N HIS A 97 15.05 12.76 -7.60
CA HIS A 97 14.36 13.90 -8.20
C HIS A 97 12.89 13.55 -8.38
N GLN A 98 11.99 14.34 -7.78
CA GLN A 98 10.55 14.16 -7.86
C GLN A 98 10.06 14.43 -9.28
N SER A 99 10.12 13.41 -10.13
CA SER A 99 9.21 13.26 -11.25
C SER A 99 8.24 12.16 -10.83
N GLU A 100 7.20 12.51 -10.08
CA GLU A 100 6.10 11.55 -9.90
C GLU A 100 5.48 11.32 -11.28
N PRO A 101 5.58 10.11 -11.86
CA PRO A 101 4.90 9.85 -13.10
C PRO A 101 3.41 9.98 -12.82
N LYS A 102 2.74 10.92 -13.49
CA LYS A 102 1.28 10.95 -13.51
C LYS A 102 0.81 9.57 -13.95
N GLN A 103 -0.12 8.96 -13.21
CA GLN A 103 -0.66 7.64 -13.55
C GLN A 103 -1.00 7.57 -15.05
N GLY A 104 -0.38 6.60 -15.75
CA GLY A 104 -0.53 6.41 -17.19
C GLY A 104 0.52 7.08 -18.08
N HIS A 105 1.47 7.84 -17.52
CA HIS A 105 2.58 8.42 -18.27
C HIS A 105 3.83 7.56 -18.17
N ALA A 106 4.50 7.30 -19.30
CA ALA A 106 5.80 6.63 -19.31
C ALA A 106 6.84 7.51 -18.60
N ASP A 107 7.67 6.88 -17.78
CA ASP A 107 8.86 7.50 -17.21
C ASP A 107 9.90 7.67 -18.32
N LEU A 108 10.19 8.92 -18.68
CA LEU A 108 11.12 9.29 -19.74
C LEU A 108 12.53 9.56 -19.18
N GLY A 109 12.78 9.28 -17.90
CA GLY A 109 14.04 9.56 -17.25
C GLY A 109 14.21 11.03 -16.85
N SER A 110 15.43 11.38 -16.45
CA SER A 110 15.76 12.75 -16.03
C SER A 110 15.74 13.70 -17.23
N PRO A 111 15.14 14.90 -17.12
CA PRO A 111 15.20 15.91 -18.18
C PRO A 111 16.61 16.39 -18.54
N ASN A 112 17.59 16.18 -17.64
CA ASN A 112 19.00 16.51 -17.87
C ASN A 112 19.82 15.32 -18.39
N ASP A 113 19.21 14.15 -18.56
CA ASP A 113 19.86 13.00 -19.17
C ASP A 113 19.82 13.14 -20.69
N ALA A 114 20.99 13.12 -21.33
CA ALA A 114 21.10 13.15 -22.79
C ALA A 114 20.56 11.86 -23.45
N GLY A 115 20.28 10.82 -22.65
CA GLY A 115 19.74 9.55 -23.10
C GLY A 115 20.79 8.67 -23.76
N VAL A 116 20.33 7.56 -24.33
CA VAL A 116 21.18 6.59 -25.04
C VAL A 116 21.06 6.82 -26.55
N ASP A 117 22.19 7.00 -27.23
CA ASP A 117 22.22 7.09 -28.68
C ASP A 117 21.95 5.73 -29.33
N ILE A 118 20.77 5.59 -29.93
CA ILE A 118 20.32 4.38 -30.62
C ILE A 118 20.56 4.43 -32.13
N SER A 119 21.31 5.41 -32.65
CA SER A 119 21.54 5.60 -34.09
C SER A 119 22.19 4.36 -34.74
N SER A 120 23.04 3.66 -34.01
CA SER A 120 23.68 2.41 -34.46
C SER A 120 22.72 1.23 -34.58
N LEU A 121 21.58 1.27 -33.87
CA LEU A 121 20.56 0.21 -33.87
C LEU A 121 19.55 0.40 -34.98
N VAL A 122 19.05 1.62 -35.22
CA VAL A 122 17.93 1.85 -36.15
C VAL A 122 18.29 1.60 -37.61
N GLY A 123 19.55 1.81 -38.01
CA GLY A 123 20.03 1.53 -39.37
C GLY A 123 20.53 0.10 -39.61
N ASN A 124 21.02 -0.57 -38.55
CA ASN A 124 21.70 -1.87 -38.64
C ASN A 124 20.96 -3.01 -37.92
N ALA A 125 19.75 -2.78 -37.40
CA ALA A 125 18.99 -3.76 -36.62
C ALA A 125 18.90 -5.12 -37.31
N SER A 126 18.62 -5.14 -38.62
CA SER A 126 18.54 -6.38 -39.41
C SER A 126 19.84 -7.19 -39.39
N ASN A 127 21.00 -6.53 -39.47
CA ASN A 127 22.31 -7.18 -39.43
C ASN A 127 22.64 -7.73 -38.03
N ILE A 128 22.19 -7.03 -36.98
CA ILE A 128 22.37 -7.47 -35.59
C ILE A 128 21.51 -8.71 -35.32
N TRP A 129 20.25 -8.73 -35.79
CA TRP A 129 19.38 -9.91 -35.67
C TRP A 129 19.90 -11.13 -36.45
N GLN A 130 20.56 -10.90 -37.59
CA GLN A 130 21.22 -11.97 -38.35
C GLN A 130 22.49 -12.47 -37.67
N ALA A 131 23.25 -11.59 -37.00
CA ALA A 131 24.45 -11.97 -36.26
C ALA A 131 24.13 -12.68 -34.92
N MET A 132 22.92 -12.51 -34.39
CA MET A 132 22.43 -13.21 -33.18
C MET A 132 21.86 -14.61 -33.44
N LYS A 133 21.70 -15.01 -34.70
CA LYS A 133 21.20 -16.33 -35.08
C LYS A 133 22.34 -17.32 -35.24
#